data_AF-A0A2G2LKL3-F1
#
_entry.id   AF-A0A2G2LKL3-F1
#
_cell.length_a   1.000
_cell.length_b   1.000
_cell.length_c   1.000
_cell.angle_alpha   90.00
_cell.angle_beta   90.00
_cell.angle_gamma   90.00
#
_symmetry.space_group_name_H-M   'P 1'
#
loop_
_entity.id
_entity.type
_entity.pdbx_description
1 polymer ?
#
loop_
_entity_poly.entity_id
_entity_poly.type
_entity_poly.pdbx_seq_one_letter_code
_entity_poly.pdbx_strand_id
1 'polypeptide(L)'
;MAGRNEKRGRRDDREKDEFTDRLVFINRVATVVKGGRRFSFAALVVVGDEKGRVGFGHGKAREVPEAIRKATEEAKKTLIRVPLREGRTLHHDGKGHHGAGKVLLRAAPPGTGVIAGGPMRAVLEVLGVQDVVAKSLGSSNPYNMVRATMDALRKQRSPRAIAAKRGKKVADLVAGRQDGASAPEALNAEG
;
A
#
# COMPACT_ATOMS: atom_id res chain seq x y z
N MET A 1 22.53 38.98 9.02
CA MET A 1 22.18 37.78 8.23
C MET A 1 21.82 36.63 9.18
N ALA A 2 20.57 36.53 9.65
CA ALA A 2 20.07 35.37 10.40
C ALA A 2 18.54 35.40 10.30
N GLY A 3 17.91 34.35 9.78
CA GLY A 3 16.45 34.33 9.59
C GLY A 3 15.94 33.40 8.49
N ARG A 4 16.83 32.71 7.76
CA ARG A 4 16.42 31.80 6.66
C ARG A 4 16.32 30.32 7.07
N ASN A 5 16.62 29.96 8.32
CA ASN A 5 16.73 28.54 8.74
C ASN A 5 15.52 27.99 9.51
N GLU A 6 14.69 28.83 10.14
CA GLU A 6 13.54 28.35 10.95
C GLU A 6 12.32 27.91 10.12
N LYS A 7 12.20 28.36 8.86
CA LYS A 7 11.07 27.97 7.99
C LYS A 7 11.13 26.53 7.45
N ARG A 8 12.29 25.84 7.55
CA ARG A 8 12.42 24.45 7.07
C ARG A 8 11.99 23.41 8.11
N GLY A 9 12.19 23.65 9.41
CA GLY A 9 11.81 22.69 10.46
C GLY A 9 10.30 22.50 10.60
N ARG A 10 9.52 23.59 10.49
CA ARG A 10 8.06 23.58 10.73
C ARG A 10 7.23 22.82 9.68
N ARG A 11 7.81 22.52 8.50
CA ARG A 11 7.13 21.77 7.43
C ARG A 11 7.28 20.26 7.62
N ASP A 12 8.43 19.81 8.12
CA ASP A 12 8.77 18.40 8.34
C ASP A 12 7.91 17.77 9.46
N ASP A 13 7.61 18.54 10.51
CA ASP A 13 6.81 18.05 11.64
C ASP A 13 5.31 17.93 11.31
N ARG A 14 4.73 18.84 10.51
CA ARG A 14 3.33 18.68 10.03
C ARG A 14 3.16 17.53 9.04
N GLU A 15 4.17 17.23 8.24
CA GLU A 15 4.15 16.08 7.33
C GLU A 15 4.34 14.76 8.07
N LYS A 16 4.85 14.73 9.31
CA LYS A 16 4.85 13.51 10.13
C LYS A 16 3.46 13.16 10.67
N ASP A 17 2.62 14.15 10.97
CA ASP A 17 1.32 13.93 11.61
C ASP A 17 0.24 13.33 10.68
N GLU A 18 0.43 13.37 9.36
CA GLU A 18 -0.57 12.84 8.41
C GLU A 18 -0.31 11.42 7.93
N PHE A 19 0.85 10.83 8.22
CA PHE A 19 1.21 9.50 7.72
C PHE A 19 1.22 8.46 8.82
N THR A 20 0.39 7.43 8.65
CA THR A 20 0.42 6.20 9.45
C THR A 20 1.51 5.27 8.90
N ASP A 21 2.41 4.82 9.76
CA ASP A 21 3.41 3.81 9.44
C ASP A 21 3.04 2.44 10.03
N ARG A 22 3.33 1.37 9.28
CA ARG A 22 3.14 -0.02 9.70
C ARG A 22 4.42 -0.80 9.44
N LEU A 23 4.92 -1.41 10.51
CA LEU A 23 6.00 -2.37 10.43
C LEU A 23 5.49 -3.69 9.86
N VAL A 24 6.07 -4.13 8.76
CA VAL A 24 5.67 -5.40 8.12
C VAL A 24 6.53 -6.55 8.61
N PHE A 25 7.85 -6.36 8.60
CA PHE A 25 8.78 -7.43 8.91
C PHE A 25 10.13 -6.89 9.38
N ILE A 26 10.75 -7.59 10.33
CA ILE A 26 12.11 -7.32 10.81
C ILE A 26 12.92 -8.60 10.68
N ASN A 27 14.10 -8.47 10.07
CA ASN A 27 15.10 -9.52 9.96
C ASN A 27 16.33 -9.17 10.77
N ARG A 28 16.86 -10.13 11.53
CA ARG A 28 18.25 -10.08 12.00
C ARG A 28 19.15 -10.73 10.94
N VAL A 29 19.92 -9.93 10.23
CA VAL A 29 20.87 -10.39 9.21
C VAL A 29 22.29 -10.42 9.78
N ALA A 30 23.10 -11.36 9.33
CA ALA A 30 24.47 -11.53 9.81
C ALA A 30 25.47 -11.49 8.65
N THR A 31 26.53 -10.71 8.81
CA THR A 31 27.69 -10.71 7.91
C THR A 31 28.85 -11.42 8.61
N VAL A 32 29.38 -12.48 7.99
CA VAL A 32 30.49 -13.27 8.54
C VAL A 32 31.81 -12.53 8.29
N VAL A 33 32.66 -12.44 9.31
CA VAL A 33 34.00 -11.83 9.25
C VAL A 33 35.02 -12.79 9.88
N LYS A 34 36.32 -12.54 9.69
CA LYS A 34 37.40 -13.41 10.19
C LYS A 34 37.33 -13.74 11.70
N GLY A 35 36.72 -12.86 12.50
CA GLY A 35 36.57 -13.01 13.96
C GLY A 35 35.15 -13.24 14.47
N GLY A 36 34.19 -13.63 13.61
CA GLY A 36 32.83 -13.96 14.05
C GLY A 36 31.73 -13.45 13.11
N ARG A 37 30.56 -13.11 13.66
CA ARG A 37 29.40 -12.62 12.90
C ARG A 37 29.00 -11.24 13.38
N ARG A 38 28.94 -10.27 12.46
CA ARG A 38 28.37 -8.95 12.71
C ARG A 38 26.88 -8.98 12.41
N PHE A 39 26.07 -8.75 13.42
CA PHE A 39 24.62 -8.66 13.26
C PHE A 39 24.19 -7.25 12.84
N SER A 40 23.11 -7.20 12.08
CA SER A 40 22.39 -5.99 11.71
C SER A 40 20.91 -6.32 11.62
N PHE A 41 20.06 -5.30 11.72
CA PHE A 41 18.63 -5.45 11.56
C PHE A 41 18.20 -4.83 10.25
N ALA A 42 17.37 -5.54 9.49
CA ALA A 42 16.71 -5.04 8.31
C ALA A 42 15.21 -4.94 8.59
N ALA A 43 14.62 -3.78 8.40
CA ALA A 43 13.20 -3.51 8.57
C ALA A 43 12.55 -3.25 7.21
N LEU A 44 11.31 -3.74 7.04
CA LEU A 44 10.41 -3.39 5.96
C LEU A 44 9.23 -2.63 6.56
N VAL A 45 9.04 -1.39 6.15
CA VAL A 45 8.00 -0.49 6.64
C VAL A 45 7.15 -0.02 5.47
N VAL A 46 5.85 0.13 5.71
CA VAL A 46 4.90 0.71 4.78
C VAL A 46 4.32 1.96 5.43
N VAL A 47 4.13 3.01 4.65
CA VAL A 47 3.64 4.31 5.10
C VAL A 47 2.48 4.72 4.20
N GLY A 48 1.43 5.29 4.76
CA GLY A 48 0.30 5.80 4.00
C GLY A 48 -0.50 6.85 4.76
N ASP A 49 -1.39 7.55 4.07
CA ASP A 49 -2.22 8.63 4.62
C ASP A 49 -3.69 8.25 4.84
N GLU A 50 -4.03 6.96 4.66
CA GLU A 50 -5.40 6.43 4.68
C GLU A 50 -6.37 7.13 3.69
N LYS A 51 -5.86 8.00 2.82
CA LYS A 51 -6.60 8.81 1.84
C LYS A 51 -6.21 8.42 0.41
N GLY A 52 -5.69 7.21 0.24
CA GLY A 52 -5.29 6.67 -1.04
C GLY A 52 -3.83 6.95 -1.45
N ARG A 53 -2.95 7.37 -0.53
CA ARG A 53 -1.50 7.35 -0.76
C ARG A 53 -0.84 6.26 0.06
N VAL A 54 0.10 5.55 -0.57
CA VAL A 54 0.88 4.48 0.08
C VAL A 54 2.28 4.42 -0.49
N GLY A 55 3.25 4.06 0.33
CA GLY A 55 4.66 3.92 0.00
C GLY A 55 5.29 2.85 0.87
N PHE A 56 6.43 2.32 0.46
CA PHE A 56 7.16 1.32 1.24
C PHE A 56 8.65 1.64 1.22
N GLY A 57 9.35 1.22 2.26
CA GLY A 57 10.78 1.44 2.39
C GLY A 57 11.42 0.28 3.12
N HIS A 58 12.67 0.04 2.81
CA HIS A 58 13.50 -0.87 3.56
C HIS A 58 14.59 -0.09 4.29
N GLY A 59 15.00 -0.55 5.45
CA GLY A 59 16.07 0.08 6.21
C GLY A 59 16.96 -0.98 6.81
N LYS A 60 18.27 -0.74 6.83
CA LYS A 60 19.22 -1.61 7.51
C LYS A 60 20.12 -0.78 8.43
N ALA A 61 20.24 -1.23 9.67
CA ALA A 61 21.09 -0.59 10.67
C ALA A 61 21.61 -1.60 11.69
N ARG A 62 22.46 -1.14 12.63
CA ARG A 62 22.96 -1.99 13.72
C ARG A 62 21.91 -2.22 14.81
N GLU A 63 21.02 -1.25 14.98
CA GLU A 63 19.94 -1.29 15.95
C GLU A 63 18.57 -1.29 15.26
N VAL A 64 17.57 -1.84 15.93
CA VAL A 64 16.20 -1.94 15.38
C VAL A 64 15.56 -0.55 15.18
N PRO A 65 15.59 0.39 16.14
CA PRO A 65 14.93 1.69 15.97
C PRO A 65 15.54 2.49 14.81
N GLU A 66 16.87 2.43 14.66
CA GLU A 66 17.57 3.10 13.56
C GLU A 66 17.21 2.49 12.19
N ALA A 67 17.02 1.17 12.12
CA ALA A 67 16.59 0.50 10.89
C ALA A 67 15.17 0.89 10.50
N ILE A 68 14.25 0.99 11.47
CA ILE A 68 12.87 1.43 11.25
C ILE A 68 12.86 2.88 10.76
N ARG A 69 13.59 3.78 11.43
CA ARG A 69 13.66 5.19 11.02
C ARG A 69 14.13 5.35 9.56
N LYS A 70 15.20 4.65 9.17
CA LYS A 70 15.69 4.65 7.78
C LYS A 70 14.65 4.13 6.80
N ALA A 71 13.94 3.06 7.16
CA ALA A 71 12.87 2.51 6.34
C ALA A 71 11.70 3.49 6.17
N THR A 72 11.28 4.17 7.23
CA THR A 72 10.21 5.18 7.20
C THR A 72 10.59 6.38 6.33
N GLU A 73 11.82 6.88 6.45
CA GLU A 73 12.33 7.97 5.60
C GLU A 73 12.40 7.58 4.12
N GLU A 74 12.75 6.33 3.81
CA GLU A 74 12.72 5.80 2.44
C GLU A 74 11.29 5.65 1.92
N ALA A 75 10.37 5.16 2.74
CA ALA A 75 8.96 4.95 2.37
C ALA A 75 8.25 6.25 2.00
N LYS A 76 8.51 7.34 2.73
CA LYS A 76 7.96 8.67 2.41
C LYS A 76 8.34 9.17 1.02
N LYS A 77 9.50 8.76 0.49
CA LYS A 77 9.96 9.16 -0.85
C LYS A 77 9.28 8.37 -1.98
N THR A 78 8.71 7.20 -1.68
CA THR A 78 8.14 6.29 -2.69
C THR A 78 6.61 6.28 -2.70
N LEU A 79 5.97 7.27 -2.07
CA LEU A 79 4.52 7.42 -2.03
C LEU A 79 3.92 7.48 -3.43
N ILE A 80 2.92 6.63 -3.67
CA ILE A 80 2.08 6.63 -4.87
C ILE A 80 0.65 6.97 -4.50
N ARG A 81 -0.07 7.62 -5.42
CA ARG A 81 -1.51 7.87 -5.28
C ARG A 81 -2.30 6.79 -6.03
N VAL A 82 -3.19 6.10 -5.32
CA VAL A 82 -4.06 5.06 -5.86
C VAL A 82 -5.49 5.61 -5.96
N PRO A 83 -6.17 5.46 -7.11
CA PRO A 83 -7.57 5.83 -7.22
C PRO A 83 -8.45 4.80 -6.51
N LEU A 84 -9.14 5.23 -5.44
CA LEU A 84 -10.08 4.42 -4.69
C LEU A 84 -11.52 4.74 -5.09
N ARG A 85 -12.36 3.70 -5.13
CA ARG A 85 -13.81 3.82 -5.29
C ARG A 85 -14.42 4.20 -3.94
N GLU A 86 -15.14 5.32 -3.90
CA GLU A 86 -15.85 5.82 -2.70
C GLU A 86 -14.92 5.98 -1.47
N GLY A 87 -13.59 6.06 -1.69
CA GLY A 87 -12.59 6.04 -0.62
C GLY A 87 -12.51 4.73 0.15
N ARG A 88 -13.12 3.64 -0.34
CA ARG A 88 -13.38 2.43 0.45
C ARG A 88 -12.89 1.12 -0.18
N THR A 89 -13.01 0.99 -1.51
CA THR A 89 -12.63 -0.23 -2.24
C THR A 89 -11.89 0.08 -3.56
N LEU A 90 -11.44 -0.96 -4.27
CA LEU A 90 -10.79 -0.86 -5.58
C LEU A 90 -11.81 -0.68 -6.71
N HIS A 91 -11.35 -0.15 -7.85
CA HIS A 91 -12.23 0.08 -9.00
C HIS A 91 -12.46 -1.16 -9.87
N HIS A 92 -11.51 -2.09 -9.88
CA HIS A 92 -11.54 -3.36 -10.60
C HIS A 92 -10.53 -4.33 -10.00
N ASP A 93 -10.68 -5.61 -10.32
CA ASP A 93 -9.75 -6.66 -9.90
C ASP A 93 -8.35 -6.41 -10.49
N GLY A 94 -7.32 -6.47 -9.65
CA GLY A 94 -5.94 -6.20 -9.99
C GLY A 94 -5.05 -7.43 -9.83
N LYS A 95 -4.14 -7.64 -10.77
CA LYS A 95 -3.06 -8.64 -10.67
C LYS A 95 -1.72 -7.92 -10.60
N GLY A 96 -0.90 -8.27 -9.61
CA GLY A 96 0.43 -7.72 -9.41
C GLY A 96 1.49 -8.81 -9.43
N HIS A 97 2.67 -8.48 -9.93
CA HIS A 97 3.81 -9.39 -9.91
C HIS A 97 5.12 -8.66 -9.61
N HIS A 98 5.97 -9.29 -8.81
CA HIS A 98 7.35 -8.85 -8.62
C HIS A 98 8.23 -10.06 -8.27
N GLY A 99 9.19 -10.39 -9.14
CA GLY A 99 9.97 -11.62 -9.03
C GLY A 99 9.05 -12.84 -8.94
N ALA A 100 9.20 -13.64 -7.88
CA ALA A 100 8.34 -14.80 -7.60
C ALA A 100 7.04 -14.45 -6.82
N GLY A 101 6.83 -13.19 -6.42
CA GLY A 101 5.62 -12.74 -5.76
C GLY A 101 4.51 -12.50 -6.79
N LYS A 102 3.40 -13.24 -6.70
CA LYS A 102 2.19 -13.05 -7.52
C LYS A 102 1.02 -12.77 -6.58
N VAL A 103 0.34 -11.65 -6.77
CA VAL A 103 -0.81 -11.26 -5.93
C VAL A 103 -2.03 -10.96 -6.78
N LEU A 104 -3.18 -11.35 -6.25
CA LEU A 104 -4.49 -11.03 -6.79
C LEU A 104 -5.22 -10.15 -5.77
N LEU A 105 -5.68 -8.99 -6.22
CA LEU A 105 -6.56 -8.09 -5.48
C LEU A 105 -7.93 -8.12 -6.15
N ARG A 106 -8.99 -8.33 -5.38
CA ARG A 106 -10.37 -8.26 -5.85
C ARG A 106 -11.12 -7.20 -5.10
N ALA A 107 -11.90 -6.40 -5.84
CA ALA A 107 -12.80 -5.43 -5.23
C ALA A 107 -13.92 -6.18 -4.50
N ALA A 108 -14.34 -5.67 -3.34
CA ALA A 108 -15.32 -6.34 -2.50
C ALA A 108 -16.52 -5.43 -2.19
N PRO A 109 -17.72 -6.01 -1.98
CA PRO A 109 -18.89 -5.26 -1.52
C PRO A 109 -18.71 -4.71 -0.10
N PRO A 110 -19.60 -3.79 0.32
CA PRO A 110 -19.60 -3.29 1.69
C PRO A 110 -19.75 -4.34 2.76
N GLY A 111 -18.99 -4.15 3.85
CA GLY A 111 -19.01 -5.03 5.03
C GLY A 111 -18.08 -6.23 4.93
N THR A 112 -17.26 -6.34 3.87
CA THR A 112 -16.32 -7.47 3.71
C THR A 112 -15.08 -7.32 4.59
N GLY A 113 -14.61 -6.08 4.80
CA GLY A 113 -13.35 -5.83 5.50
C GLY A 113 -12.10 -6.17 4.66
N VAL A 114 -10.93 -6.08 5.30
CA VAL A 114 -9.62 -6.34 4.67
C VAL A 114 -9.19 -7.79 4.87
N ILE A 115 -9.52 -8.63 3.88
CA ILE A 115 -9.12 -10.04 3.85
C ILE A 115 -7.84 -10.16 3.03
N ALA A 116 -6.69 -10.13 3.72
CA ALA A 116 -5.38 -10.17 3.09
C ALA A 116 -4.34 -10.85 3.99
N GLY A 117 -3.32 -11.46 3.39
CA GLY A 117 -2.14 -11.94 4.12
C GLY A 117 -1.36 -10.78 4.75
N GLY A 118 -0.70 -11.02 5.90
CA GLY A 118 -0.12 -9.98 6.76
C GLY A 118 0.61 -8.83 6.03
N PRO A 119 1.60 -9.12 5.16
CA PRO A 119 2.31 -8.04 4.43
C PRO A 119 1.44 -7.25 3.45
N MET A 120 0.43 -7.88 2.85
CA MET A 120 -0.52 -7.19 1.97
C MET A 120 -1.54 -6.39 2.78
N ARG A 121 -2.00 -6.94 3.91
CA ARG A 121 -2.91 -6.27 4.84
C ARG A 121 -2.32 -4.95 5.32
N ALA A 122 -1.06 -4.95 5.76
CA ALA A 122 -0.37 -3.73 6.19
C ALA A 122 -0.36 -2.64 5.11
N VAL A 123 -0.25 -3.01 3.82
CA VAL A 123 -0.31 -2.07 2.69
C VAL A 123 -1.72 -1.53 2.46
N LEU A 124 -2.74 -2.39 2.54
CA LEU A 124 -4.13 -2.03 2.27
C LEU A 124 -4.73 -1.19 3.41
N GLU A 125 -4.33 -1.46 4.66
CA GLU A 125 -4.72 -0.68 5.84
C GLU A 125 -4.18 0.75 5.76
N VAL A 126 -2.87 0.94 5.57
CA VAL A 126 -2.31 2.32 5.48
C VAL A 126 -2.75 3.07 4.23
N LEU A 127 -3.18 2.36 3.19
CA LEU A 127 -3.79 2.96 2.01
C LEU A 127 -5.19 3.54 2.31
N GLY A 128 -5.87 3.01 3.34
CA GLY A 128 -7.24 3.39 3.72
C GLY A 128 -8.32 2.54 3.05
N VAL A 129 -7.99 1.36 2.52
CA VAL A 129 -8.98 0.45 1.94
C VAL A 129 -9.69 -0.29 3.05
N GLN A 130 -11.02 -0.24 3.06
CA GLN A 130 -11.83 -0.93 4.05
C GLN A 130 -12.27 -2.31 3.54
N ASP A 131 -12.59 -2.44 2.25
CA ASP A 131 -13.13 -3.68 1.69
C ASP A 131 -12.32 -4.15 0.48
N VAL A 132 -11.63 -5.28 0.67
CA VAL A 132 -10.81 -5.89 -0.37
C VAL A 132 -10.50 -7.33 -0.01
N VAL A 133 -10.52 -8.20 -1.01
CA VAL A 133 -10.05 -9.58 -0.88
C VAL A 133 -8.74 -9.71 -1.65
N ALA A 134 -7.67 -10.08 -0.95
CA ALA A 134 -6.34 -10.21 -1.51
C ALA A 134 -5.75 -11.59 -1.22
N LYS A 135 -5.21 -12.24 -2.25
CA LYS A 135 -4.54 -13.54 -2.13
C LYS A 135 -3.17 -13.50 -2.80
N SER A 136 -2.16 -14.01 -2.10
CA SER A 136 -0.87 -14.35 -2.71
C SER A 136 -0.99 -15.73 -3.37
N LEU A 137 -0.64 -15.80 -4.64
CA LEU A 137 -0.65 -17.02 -5.46
C LEU A 137 0.77 -17.55 -5.73
N GLY A 138 1.79 -16.87 -5.21
CA GLY A 138 3.19 -17.20 -5.43
C GLY A 138 3.97 -17.25 -4.13
N SER A 139 5.13 -16.58 -4.12
CA SER A 139 5.99 -16.53 -2.94
C SER A 139 5.32 -15.87 -1.73
N SER A 140 5.57 -16.42 -0.55
CA SER A 140 5.20 -15.88 0.76
C SER A 140 6.23 -14.89 1.34
N ASN A 141 7.28 -14.53 0.57
CA ASN A 141 8.29 -13.58 1.03
C ASN A 141 7.68 -12.16 1.17
N PRO A 142 7.70 -11.55 2.38
CA PRO A 142 7.12 -10.23 2.63
C PRO A 142 7.59 -9.12 1.67
N TYR A 143 8.88 -9.11 1.31
CA TYR A 143 9.42 -8.09 0.40
C TYR A 143 8.80 -8.17 -1.00
N ASN A 144 8.67 -9.39 -1.53
CA ASN A 144 8.10 -9.59 -2.87
C ASN A 144 6.58 -9.37 -2.84
N MET A 145 5.90 -9.78 -1.78
CA MET A 145 4.46 -9.55 -1.64
C MET A 145 4.13 -8.06 -1.59
N VAL A 146 4.83 -7.26 -0.77
CA VAL A 146 4.61 -5.80 -0.71
C VAL A 146 4.86 -5.16 -2.08
N ARG A 147 5.97 -5.50 -2.74
CA ARG A 147 6.28 -4.96 -4.09
C ARG A 147 5.25 -5.38 -5.15
N ALA A 148 4.80 -6.63 -5.12
CA ALA A 148 3.78 -7.12 -6.05
C ALA A 148 2.43 -6.44 -5.79
N THR A 149 2.06 -6.19 -4.53
CA THR A 149 0.85 -5.42 -4.18
C THR A 149 0.94 -3.99 -4.68
N MET A 150 2.09 -3.33 -4.50
CA MET A 150 2.31 -1.99 -5.03
C MET A 150 2.23 -1.94 -6.56
N ASP A 151 2.72 -2.95 -7.26
CA ASP A 151 2.55 -3.10 -8.72
C ASP A 151 1.07 -3.24 -9.12
N ALA A 152 0.28 -4.07 -8.41
CA ALA A 152 -1.16 -4.18 -8.63
C ALA A 152 -1.88 -2.84 -8.43
N LEU A 153 -1.53 -2.10 -7.37
CA LEU A 153 -2.14 -0.81 -7.05
C LEU A 153 -1.76 0.28 -8.06
N ARG A 154 -0.54 0.29 -8.59
CA ARG A 154 -0.12 1.21 -9.67
C ARG A 154 -0.91 1.01 -10.96
N LYS A 155 -1.35 -0.23 -11.21
CA LYS A 155 -2.15 -0.58 -12.39
C LYS A 155 -3.63 -0.19 -12.24
N GLN A 156 -4.09 0.17 -11.04
CA GLN A 156 -5.45 0.65 -10.83
C GLN A 156 -5.72 1.94 -11.59
N ARG A 157 -6.91 2.03 -12.16
CA ARG A 157 -7.38 3.11 -13.02
C ARG A 157 -8.79 3.49 -12.61
N SER A 158 -9.03 4.79 -12.51
CA SER A 158 -10.38 5.30 -12.32
C SER A 158 -11.17 5.22 -13.63
N PRO A 159 -12.50 5.02 -13.57
CA PRO A 159 -13.36 5.07 -14.76
C PRO A 159 -13.21 6.38 -15.53
N ARG A 160 -13.01 7.50 -14.82
CA ARG A 160 -12.77 8.82 -15.42
C ARG A 160 -11.50 8.85 -16.26
N ALA A 161 -10.41 8.24 -15.79
CA ALA A 161 -9.17 8.15 -16.55
C ALA A 161 -9.32 7.27 -17.80
N ILE A 162 -10.09 6.18 -17.71
CA ILE A 162 -10.37 5.29 -18.85
C ILE A 162 -11.28 5.98 -19.87
N ALA A 163 -12.33 6.68 -19.41
CA ALA A 163 -13.25 7.45 -20.22
C ALA A 163 -12.51 8.49 -21.07
N ALA A 164 -11.65 9.28 -20.43
CA ALA A 164 -10.83 10.28 -21.10
C ALA A 164 -9.89 9.65 -22.15
N LYS A 165 -9.28 8.50 -21.84
CA LYS A 165 -8.41 7.79 -22.79
C LYS A 165 -9.17 7.21 -23.98
N ARG A 166 -10.43 6.78 -23.78
CA ARG A 166 -11.25 6.12 -24.81
C ARG A 166 -12.20 7.07 -25.55
N GLY A 167 -12.28 8.34 -25.15
CA GLY A 167 -13.24 9.31 -25.71
C GLY A 167 -14.72 8.94 -25.46
N LYS A 168 -15.00 8.16 -24.42
CA LYS A 168 -16.37 7.71 -24.06
C LYS A 168 -16.90 8.43 -22.83
N LYS A 169 -18.22 8.48 -22.66
CA LYS A 169 -18.82 9.01 -21.43
C LYS A 169 -18.55 8.04 -20.27
N VAL A 170 -18.42 8.59 -19.06
CA VAL A 170 -18.17 7.80 -17.85
C VAL A 170 -19.34 6.87 -17.54
N ALA A 171 -20.57 7.33 -17.79
CA ALA A 171 -21.80 6.57 -17.56
C ALA A 171 -21.80 5.23 -18.33
N ASP A 172 -21.42 5.26 -19.61
CA ASP A 172 -21.37 4.08 -20.48
C ASP A 172 -20.37 3.02 -19.99
N LEU A 173 -19.32 3.43 -19.27
CA LEU A 173 -18.32 2.53 -18.69
C LEU A 173 -18.71 1.96 -17.33
N VAL A 174 -19.57 2.68 -16.59
CA VAL A 174 -20.03 2.24 -15.27
C VAL A 174 -21.24 1.32 -15.39
N ALA A 175 -22.11 1.56 -16.37
CA ALA A 175 -23.34 0.79 -16.59
C ALA A 175 -23.09 -0.69 -16.98
N GLY A 176 -21.94 -1.01 -17.57
CA GLY A 176 -21.58 -2.39 -17.97
C GLY A 176 -20.85 -3.21 -16.91
N ARG A 177 -20.76 -2.75 -15.65
CA ARG A 177 -20.00 -3.45 -14.60
C ARG A 177 -20.72 -4.71 -14.12
N GLN A 178 -20.05 -5.85 -14.26
CA GLN A 178 -20.42 -7.12 -13.62
C GLN A 178 -19.31 -7.54 -12.65
N ASP A 179 -19.11 -6.74 -11.61
CA ASP A 179 -18.08 -7.01 -10.60
C ASP A 179 -18.76 -7.18 -9.23
N GLY A 180 -18.28 -8.11 -8.40
CA GLY A 180 -18.88 -8.45 -7.10
C GLY A 180 -19.05 -7.26 -6.13
N ALA A 181 -18.26 -6.19 -6.29
CA ALA A 181 -18.41 -4.94 -5.54
C ALA A 181 -19.61 -4.06 -5.96
N SER A 182 -20.39 -4.49 -6.95
CA SER A 182 -21.58 -3.76 -7.47
C SER A 182 -22.88 -4.53 -7.24
N ALA A 183 -22.85 -5.67 -6.52
CA ALA A 183 -24.04 -6.46 -6.23
C ALA A 183 -25.01 -5.65 -5.33
N PRO A 184 -26.28 -5.46 -5.73
CA PRO A 184 -27.26 -4.64 -5.01
C PRO A 184 -27.91 -5.32 -3.80
N GLU A 185 -27.42 -6.47 -3.32
CA GLU A 185 -28.12 -7.29 -2.32
C GLU A 185 -28.12 -6.73 -0.87
N ALA A 186 -27.41 -5.63 -0.59
CA ALA A 186 -27.34 -5.07 0.77
C ALA A 186 -28.42 -4.03 1.13
N LEU A 187 -29.38 -3.74 0.23
CA LEU A 187 -30.42 -2.72 0.45
C LEU A 187 -31.84 -3.26 0.71
N ASN A 188 -32.08 -4.57 0.58
CA ASN A 188 -33.42 -5.17 0.70
C ASN A 188 -33.50 -6.27 1.78
N ALA A 189 -32.82 -6.08 2.91
CA ALA A 189 -32.85 -7.03 4.03
C ALA A 189 -33.35 -6.38 5.33
N GLU A 190 -34.29 -5.44 5.25
CA GLU A 190 -35.14 -5.05 6.39
C GLU A 190 -36.54 -4.73 5.84
N GLY A 191 -37.45 -5.70 6.03
CA GLY A 191 -38.88 -5.63 5.76
C GLY A 191 -39.57 -6.62 6.68
#